data_AF-A0A6L7YCX0-F1
#
_entry.id   AF-A0A6L7YCX0-F1
#
_cell.length_a   1.000
_cell.length_b   1.000
_cell.length_c   1.000
_cell.angle_alpha   90.00
_cell.angle_beta   90.00
_cell.angle_gamma   90.00
#
_symmetry.space_group_name_H-M   'P 1'
#
loop_
_entity.id
_entity.type
_entity.pdbx_description
1 polymer ?
#
loop_
_entity_poly.entity_id
_entity_poly.type
_entity_poly.pdbx_seq_one_letter_code
_entity_poly.pdbx_strand_id
1 'polypeptide(L)'
;MRHTMLVAGDITRPQNLQGSSDYFAIAPHGVANTHLDALCHIFRDGKMYNGFDQAEVTSVGARRNSIMAGQDGVVSRGVLLDIPALHGVPYLELGERITVEDLEAAEARQGVTVAEGDILLVLTGRDARRDEHGYWTSGIEGIAGLSVTCAPWIRERGVAVMGCDGITDAMPHQIEGWDTPMHQVLIVSMGIHLIDNMQLGRLAAACEERGRWEFLLTLAPLRLDQGTASPINPIAMF
;
A
#
# COMPACT_ATOMS: atom_id res chain seq x y z
N MET A 1 4.99 -4.62 14.16
CA MET A 1 6.45 -4.65 14.42
C MET A 1 6.72 -5.11 15.85
N ARG A 2 7.75 -5.94 16.07
CA ARG A 2 8.29 -6.25 17.41
C ARG A 2 9.65 -5.58 17.53
N HIS A 3 9.88 -4.87 18.63
CA HIS A 3 11.13 -4.19 18.92
C HIS A 3 11.66 -4.66 20.28
N THR A 4 12.97 -4.86 20.40
CA THR A 4 13.62 -5.31 21.64
C THR A 4 14.97 -4.64 21.76
N MET A 5 15.20 -3.97 22.89
CA MET A 5 16.49 -3.39 23.22
C MET A 5 17.49 -4.51 23.50
N LEU A 6 18.60 -4.53 22.74
CA LEU A 6 19.74 -5.43 22.98
C LEU A 6 20.75 -4.81 23.94
N VAL A 7 20.92 -3.49 23.82
CA VAL A 7 21.80 -2.69 24.66
C VAL A 7 21.08 -1.43 25.09
N ALA A 8 20.85 -1.30 26.39
CA ALA A 8 20.25 -0.13 27.00
C ALA A 8 21.33 0.79 27.60
N GLY A 9 21.08 2.11 27.56
CA GLY A 9 22.02 3.12 28.04
C GLY A 9 22.03 3.31 29.55
N ASP A 10 21.08 2.72 30.27
CA ASP A 10 20.95 2.77 31.73
C ASP A 10 21.75 1.66 32.44
N ILE A 11 22.49 0.84 31.70
CA ILE A 11 23.34 -0.24 32.23
C ILE A 11 24.81 0.14 32.05
N THR A 12 25.55 0.22 33.15
CA THR A 12 27.00 0.49 33.13
C THR A 12 27.74 -0.73 32.58
N ARG A 13 28.45 -0.57 31.45
CA ARG A 13 29.27 -1.63 30.86
C ARG A 13 30.74 -1.48 31.29
N PRO A 14 31.45 -2.58 31.55
CA PRO A 14 32.87 -2.54 31.93
C PRO A 14 33.81 -2.12 30.77
N GLN A 15 33.28 -1.84 29.58
CA GLN A 15 34.01 -1.44 28.38
C GLN A 15 33.75 0.04 28.06
N ASN A 16 34.75 0.74 27.51
CA ASN A 16 34.65 2.16 27.12
C ASN A 16 33.67 2.45 25.96
N LEU A 17 33.04 1.44 25.36
CA LEU A 17 32.04 1.62 24.30
C LEU A 17 30.68 1.96 24.91
N GLN A 18 30.30 3.23 24.85
CA GLN A 18 28.97 3.72 25.22
C GLN A 18 28.10 3.77 23.96
N GLY A 19 26.98 3.07 23.96
CA GLY A 19 26.05 3.03 22.84
C GLY A 19 24.84 2.15 23.16
N SER A 20 23.80 2.26 22.34
CA SER A 20 22.59 1.43 22.38
C SER A 20 22.42 0.68 21.07
N SER A 21 21.77 -0.48 21.13
CA SER A 21 21.39 -1.23 19.95
C SER A 21 20.13 -2.03 20.20
N ASP A 22 19.47 -2.39 19.11
CA ASP A 22 18.14 -2.96 19.06
C ASP A 22 18.08 -4.16 18.10
N TYR A 23 17.08 -4.98 18.33
CA TYR A 23 16.59 -5.97 17.39
C TYR A 23 15.15 -5.64 17.10
N PHE A 24 14.78 -5.65 15.82
CA PHE A 24 13.39 -5.54 15.43
C PHE A 24 13.04 -6.62 14.40
N ALA A 25 11.78 -7.05 14.46
CA ALA A 25 11.20 -7.98 13.52
C ALA A 25 9.87 -7.42 13.02
N ILE A 26 9.63 -7.60 11.73
CA ILE A 26 8.41 -7.12 11.06
C ILE A 26 7.90 -8.21 10.13
N ALA A 27 6.63 -8.56 10.29
CA ALA A 27 5.85 -9.16 9.22
C ALA A 27 5.23 -7.98 8.46
N PRO A 28 5.74 -7.63 7.26
CA PRO A 28 5.26 -6.45 6.54
C PRO A 28 3.81 -6.63 6.13
N HIS A 29 3.51 -7.80 5.56
CA HIS A 29 2.17 -8.25 5.17
C HIS A 29 1.17 -8.21 6.32
N GLY A 30 -0.04 -7.75 6.01
CA GLY A 30 -1.14 -7.59 6.95
C GLY A 30 -1.69 -6.16 6.93
N VAL A 31 -2.45 -5.80 7.97
CA VAL A 31 -3.20 -4.53 8.03
C VAL A 31 -2.62 -3.50 9.02
N ALA A 32 -1.33 -3.66 9.36
CA ALA A 32 -0.72 -2.95 10.49
C ALA A 32 0.46 -2.04 10.12
N ASN A 33 1.20 -2.35 9.06
CA ASN A 33 2.42 -1.61 8.71
C ASN A 33 2.35 -1.14 7.27
N THR A 34 2.81 0.08 6.99
CA THR A 34 2.98 0.53 5.61
C THR A 34 4.06 -0.30 4.92
N HIS A 35 3.71 -0.95 3.81
CA HIS A 35 4.65 -1.81 3.08
C HIS A 35 4.37 -1.80 1.57
N LEU A 36 5.41 -2.10 0.79
CA LEU A 36 5.35 -2.35 -0.64
C LEU A 36 5.29 -3.86 -0.88
N ASP A 37 4.27 -4.31 -1.60
CA ASP A 37 4.17 -5.69 -2.06
C ASP A 37 5.02 -5.93 -3.29
N ALA A 38 5.78 -7.02 -3.27
CA ALA A 38 6.50 -7.49 -4.45
C ALA A 38 5.57 -8.23 -5.41
N LEU A 39 6.00 -8.38 -6.66
CA LEU A 39 5.21 -9.08 -7.69
C LEU A 39 5.10 -10.60 -7.48
N CYS A 40 5.80 -11.12 -6.47
CA CYS A 40 5.72 -12.50 -6.01
C CYS A 40 4.86 -12.67 -4.75
N HIS A 41 4.21 -11.62 -4.26
CA HIS A 41 3.38 -11.68 -3.05
C HIS A 41 2.13 -12.54 -3.27
N ILE A 42 1.48 -12.37 -4.42
CA ILE A 42 0.18 -12.96 -4.75
C ILE A 42 0.32 -13.87 -5.97
N PHE A 43 -0.44 -14.96 -5.95
CA PHE A 43 -0.52 -15.94 -7.04
C PHE A 43 -1.95 -16.07 -7.54
N ARG A 44 -2.10 -16.41 -8.83
CA ARG A 44 -3.38 -16.83 -9.41
C ARG A 44 -3.11 -17.99 -10.36
N ASP A 45 -3.89 -19.06 -10.22
CA ASP A 45 -3.79 -20.27 -11.06
C ASP A 45 -2.35 -20.84 -11.15
N GLY A 46 -1.62 -20.78 -10.03
CA GLY A 46 -0.23 -21.25 -9.94
C GLY A 46 0.80 -20.33 -10.61
N LYS A 47 0.41 -19.10 -10.99
CA LYS A 47 1.25 -18.15 -11.72
C LYS A 47 1.42 -16.82 -10.99
N MET A 48 2.57 -16.20 -11.25
CA MET A 48 2.93 -14.83 -10.92
C MET A 48 2.92 -13.96 -12.18
N TYR A 49 3.16 -12.66 -11.99
CA TYR A 49 3.42 -11.72 -13.08
C TYR A 49 4.45 -12.25 -14.09
N ASN A 50 4.22 -11.96 -15.39
CA ASN A 50 4.95 -12.51 -16.53
C ASN A 50 4.88 -14.04 -16.71
N GLY A 51 3.93 -14.70 -16.05
CA GLY A 51 3.68 -16.14 -16.23
C GLY A 51 4.69 -17.04 -15.52
N PHE A 52 5.52 -16.49 -14.62
CA PHE A 52 6.40 -17.29 -13.78
C PHE A 52 5.59 -18.21 -12.87
N ASP A 53 6.14 -19.39 -12.57
CA ASP A 53 5.46 -20.38 -11.75
C ASP A 53 5.55 -20.02 -10.26
N GLN A 54 4.47 -20.22 -9.49
CA GLN A 54 4.47 -19.99 -8.04
C GLN A 54 5.55 -20.81 -7.32
N ALA A 55 6.00 -21.94 -7.90
CA ALA A 55 7.07 -22.76 -7.36
C ALA A 55 8.45 -22.06 -7.33
N GLU A 56 8.61 -20.91 -7.98
CA GLU A 56 9.78 -20.03 -7.84
C GLU A 56 9.84 -19.32 -6.47
N VAL A 57 8.74 -19.35 -5.72
CA VAL A 57 8.67 -18.89 -4.33
C VAL A 57 8.67 -20.11 -3.42
N THR A 58 9.75 -20.25 -2.66
CA THR A 58 9.99 -21.41 -1.79
C THR A 58 10.13 -20.99 -0.34
N SER A 59 10.31 -21.94 0.57
CA SER A 59 10.56 -21.66 1.99
C SER A 59 11.82 -20.84 2.27
N VAL A 60 12.73 -20.71 1.29
CA VAL A 60 13.95 -19.88 1.40
C VAL A 60 13.81 -18.52 0.72
N GLY A 61 12.69 -18.25 0.04
CA GLY A 61 12.38 -16.97 -0.61
C GLY A 61 12.00 -17.09 -2.10
N ALA A 62 11.78 -15.94 -2.72
CA ALA A 62 11.36 -15.77 -4.12
C ALA A 62 12.54 -15.56 -5.10
N ARG A 63 12.71 -16.46 -6.07
CA ARG A 63 13.76 -16.38 -7.11
C ARG A 63 13.42 -15.47 -8.29
N ARG A 64 12.16 -15.07 -8.39
CA ARG A 64 11.58 -14.18 -9.41
C ARG A 64 10.64 -13.22 -8.72
N ASN A 65 10.44 -12.04 -9.32
CA ASN A 65 9.43 -11.07 -8.91
C ASN A 65 9.55 -10.60 -7.44
N SER A 66 10.74 -10.72 -6.83
CA SER A 66 10.98 -10.28 -5.46
C SER A 66 11.01 -8.77 -5.35
N ILE A 67 11.01 -8.28 -4.10
CA ILE A 67 11.02 -6.85 -3.78
C ILE A 67 12.27 -6.12 -4.32
N MET A 68 13.30 -6.87 -4.71
CA MET A 68 14.51 -6.35 -5.35
C MET A 68 14.24 -5.63 -6.68
N ALA A 69 13.07 -5.81 -7.30
CA ALA A 69 12.64 -5.00 -8.43
C ALA A 69 12.65 -3.48 -8.13
N GLY A 70 12.43 -3.09 -6.86
CA GLY A 70 12.48 -1.71 -6.38
C GLY A 70 13.77 -1.31 -5.66
N GLN A 71 14.86 -2.09 -5.77
CA GLN A 71 16.08 -1.90 -4.96
C GLN A 71 16.79 -0.54 -5.09
N ASP A 72 16.54 0.18 -6.18
CA ASP A 72 17.10 1.50 -6.47
C ASP A 72 16.13 2.64 -6.10
N GLY A 73 15.00 2.29 -5.47
CA GLY A 73 13.92 3.19 -5.15
C GLY A 73 12.96 3.40 -6.32
N VAL A 74 11.76 3.86 -6.00
CA VAL A 74 10.76 4.33 -6.96
C VAL A 74 10.54 5.80 -6.70
N VAL A 75 10.75 6.62 -7.72
CA VAL A 75 10.55 8.07 -7.66
C VAL A 75 9.69 8.46 -8.84
N SER A 76 8.48 8.92 -8.57
CA SER A 76 7.54 9.35 -9.59
C SER A 76 6.60 10.42 -9.06
N ARG A 77 5.71 10.92 -9.91
CA ARG A 77 4.60 11.76 -9.48
C ARG A 77 3.59 10.90 -8.71
N GLY A 78 3.30 11.29 -7.48
CA GLY A 78 2.19 10.77 -6.69
C GLY A 78 0.95 11.60 -6.92
N VAL A 79 -0.21 10.95 -7.03
CA VAL A 79 -1.52 11.59 -7.11
C VAL A 79 -2.40 11.02 -6.00
N LEU A 80 -3.01 11.89 -5.19
CA LEU A 80 -3.93 11.49 -4.13
C LEU A 80 -5.38 11.76 -4.52
N LEU A 81 -6.19 10.70 -4.61
CA LEU A 81 -7.65 10.79 -4.73
C LEU A 81 -8.29 10.61 -3.34
N ASP A 82 -8.96 11.66 -2.86
CA ASP A 82 -9.63 11.70 -1.55
C ASP A 82 -11.11 11.42 -1.69
N ILE A 83 -11.49 10.15 -1.52
CA ILE A 83 -12.87 9.68 -1.69
C ILE A 83 -13.79 10.10 -0.52
N PRO A 84 -13.37 10.04 0.77
CA PRO A 84 -14.20 10.56 1.86
C PRO A 84 -14.64 12.00 1.64
N ALA A 85 -13.72 12.88 1.24
CA ALA A 85 -14.05 14.27 0.98
C ALA A 85 -14.93 14.46 -0.28
N LEU A 86 -14.84 13.57 -1.28
CA LEU A 86 -15.78 13.54 -2.41
C LEU A 86 -17.21 13.24 -1.94
N HIS A 87 -17.36 12.30 -1.02
CA HIS A 87 -18.67 11.90 -0.48
C HIS A 87 -19.14 12.79 0.69
N GLY A 88 -18.31 13.73 1.16
CA GLY A 88 -18.63 14.63 2.27
C GLY A 88 -18.65 13.94 3.63
N VAL A 89 -17.88 12.86 3.80
CA VAL A 89 -17.79 12.03 5.01
C VAL A 89 -16.36 12.00 5.55
N PRO A 90 -16.14 11.74 6.84
CA PRO A 90 -14.79 11.62 7.40
C PRO A 90 -14.05 10.34 6.97
N TYR A 91 -14.80 9.30 6.59
CA TYR A 91 -14.29 8.01 6.13
C TYR A 91 -15.40 7.23 5.42
N LEU A 92 -15.00 6.25 4.64
CA LEU A 92 -15.89 5.23 4.08
C LEU A 92 -16.16 4.12 5.11
N GLU A 93 -17.36 3.57 5.11
CA GLU A 93 -17.75 2.46 5.96
C GLU A 93 -17.18 1.12 5.47
N LEU A 94 -17.10 0.14 6.38
CA LEU A 94 -16.58 -1.18 6.05
C LEU A 94 -17.40 -1.83 4.94
N GLY A 95 -16.72 -2.37 3.93
CA GLY A 95 -17.36 -3.00 2.77
C GLY A 95 -17.81 -2.04 1.67
N GLU A 96 -17.72 -0.72 1.89
CA GLU A 96 -17.93 0.24 0.80
C GLU A 96 -16.90 0.08 -0.30
N ARG A 97 -17.32 0.36 -1.54
CA ARG A 97 -16.54 0.13 -2.75
C ARG A 97 -16.41 1.40 -3.53
N ILE A 98 -15.16 1.75 -3.79
CA ILE A 98 -14.79 2.84 -4.67
C ILE A 98 -14.92 2.33 -6.10
N THR A 99 -15.69 3.03 -6.92
CA THR A 99 -15.92 2.72 -8.33
C THR A 99 -15.08 3.62 -9.25
N VAL A 100 -15.13 3.36 -10.56
CA VAL A 100 -14.45 4.22 -11.55
C VAL A 100 -15.02 5.63 -11.51
N GLU A 101 -16.34 5.74 -11.36
CA GLU A 101 -17.04 7.02 -11.26
C GLU A 101 -16.56 7.83 -10.04
N ASP A 102 -16.28 7.18 -8.91
CA ASP A 102 -15.69 7.86 -7.75
C ASP A 102 -14.28 8.38 -8.05
N LEU A 103 -13.44 7.59 -8.74
CA LEU A 103 -12.09 8.01 -9.11
C LEU A 103 -12.12 9.23 -10.05
N GLU A 104 -12.97 9.21 -11.07
CA GLU A 104 -13.13 10.31 -12.02
C GLU A 104 -13.77 11.55 -11.39
N ALA A 105 -14.73 11.37 -10.49
CA ALA A 105 -15.33 12.47 -9.75
C ALA A 105 -14.33 13.09 -8.76
N ALA A 106 -13.44 12.29 -8.15
CA ALA A 106 -12.35 12.79 -7.32
C ALA A 106 -11.34 13.59 -8.16
N GLU A 107 -10.90 13.08 -9.31
CA GLU A 107 -10.05 13.82 -10.27
C GLU A 107 -10.67 15.19 -10.60
N ALA A 108 -11.96 15.22 -10.95
CA ALA A 108 -12.67 16.44 -11.30
C ALA A 108 -12.79 17.43 -10.13
N ARG A 109 -13.13 16.95 -8.93
CA ARG A 109 -13.23 17.78 -7.71
C ARG A 109 -11.88 18.41 -7.37
N GLN A 110 -10.82 17.62 -7.47
CA GLN A 110 -9.47 17.98 -7.04
C GLN A 110 -8.69 18.75 -8.11
N GLY A 111 -9.18 18.76 -9.36
CA GLY A 111 -8.50 19.40 -10.48
C GLY A 111 -7.18 18.71 -10.82
N VAL A 112 -7.11 17.39 -10.66
CA VAL A 112 -5.93 16.56 -10.94
C VAL A 112 -6.27 15.46 -11.94
N THR A 113 -5.28 14.98 -12.66
CA THR A 113 -5.44 13.84 -13.58
C THR A 113 -4.33 12.83 -13.37
N VAL A 114 -4.74 11.59 -13.10
CA VAL A 114 -3.88 10.41 -13.09
C VAL A 114 -3.45 10.12 -14.52
N ALA A 115 -2.14 9.99 -14.70
CA ALA A 115 -1.51 9.75 -15.98
C ALA A 115 -0.42 8.68 -15.87
N GLU A 116 0.12 8.32 -17.04
CA GLU A 116 1.08 7.24 -17.16
C GLU A 116 2.32 7.47 -16.29
N GLY A 117 2.71 6.43 -15.55
CA GLY A 117 3.87 6.46 -14.66
C GLY A 117 3.58 6.92 -13.23
N ASP A 118 2.36 7.38 -12.95
CA ASP A 118 2.00 7.86 -11.61
C ASP A 118 1.99 6.74 -10.57
N ILE A 119 2.23 7.17 -9.32
CA ILE A 119 1.89 6.42 -8.12
C ILE A 119 0.50 6.93 -7.67
N LEU A 120 -0.53 6.13 -7.92
CA LEU A 120 -1.90 6.48 -7.53
C LEU A 120 -2.13 6.10 -6.07
N LEU A 121 -2.51 7.07 -5.24
CA LEU A 121 -2.91 6.89 -3.85
C LEU A 121 -4.42 7.14 -3.72
N VAL A 122 -5.14 6.19 -3.13
CA VAL A 122 -6.58 6.33 -2.87
C VAL A 122 -6.82 6.30 -1.37
N LEU A 123 -7.40 7.38 -0.84
CA LEU A 123 -7.75 7.50 0.57
C LEU A 123 -9.17 6.97 0.80
N THR A 124 -9.32 6.13 1.84
CA THR A 124 -10.62 5.61 2.33
C THR A 124 -11.01 6.20 3.69
N GLY A 125 -10.07 6.79 4.44
CA GLY A 125 -10.32 7.33 5.77
C GLY A 125 -10.18 6.29 6.90
N ARG A 126 -9.49 5.17 6.66
CA ARG A 126 -9.34 4.05 7.62
C ARG A 126 -8.89 4.51 9.01
N ASP A 127 -7.91 5.41 9.07
CA ASP A 127 -7.39 5.91 10.34
C ASP A 127 -8.43 6.75 11.10
N ALA A 128 -9.18 7.62 10.40
CA ALA A 128 -10.23 8.44 11.03
C ALA A 128 -11.35 7.54 11.58
N ARG A 129 -11.74 6.50 10.84
CA ARG A 129 -12.70 5.50 11.32
C ARG A 129 -12.20 4.79 12.57
N ARG A 130 -10.91 4.39 12.60
CA ARG A 130 -10.28 3.75 13.77
C ARG A 130 -10.29 4.67 14.97
N ASP A 131 -10.02 5.95 14.79
CA ASP A 131 -9.98 6.91 15.88
C ASP A 131 -11.37 7.10 16.50
N GLU A 132 -12.44 6.97 15.72
CA GLU A 132 -13.83 7.04 16.21
C GLU A 132 -14.34 5.73 16.85
N HIS A 133 -14.14 4.59 16.19
CA HIS A 133 -14.75 3.30 16.60
C HIS A 133 -13.79 2.32 17.26
N GLY A 134 -12.50 2.63 17.28
CA GLY A 134 -11.45 1.73 17.74
C GLY A 134 -11.00 0.74 16.67
N TYR A 135 -10.20 -0.24 17.11
CA TYR A 135 -9.70 -1.31 16.23
C TYR A 135 -10.81 -2.32 15.90
N TRP A 136 -10.75 -2.87 14.69
CA TRP A 136 -11.64 -3.94 14.22
C TRP A 136 -10.82 -5.06 13.56
N THR A 137 -11.46 -6.19 13.32
CA THR A 137 -10.86 -7.33 12.63
C THR A 137 -11.22 -7.27 11.15
N SER A 138 -10.34 -6.71 10.33
CA SER A 138 -10.58 -6.47 8.89
C SER A 138 -11.05 -7.70 8.10
N GLY A 139 -10.52 -8.89 8.42
CA GLY A 139 -10.92 -10.13 7.75
C GLY A 139 -12.30 -10.69 8.16
N ILE A 140 -12.92 -10.14 9.20
CA ILE A 140 -14.24 -10.53 9.69
C ILE A 140 -15.26 -9.43 9.37
N GLU A 141 -14.93 -8.20 9.72
CA GLU A 141 -15.85 -7.05 9.65
C GLU A 141 -15.76 -6.31 8.31
N GLY A 142 -14.70 -6.56 7.53
CA GLY A 142 -14.47 -5.92 6.24
C GLY A 142 -13.65 -4.64 6.33
N ILE A 143 -13.49 -4.01 5.17
CA ILE A 143 -12.71 -2.79 4.92
C ILE A 143 -13.22 -2.14 3.64
N ALA A 144 -13.22 -0.82 3.61
CA ALA A 144 -13.44 -0.06 2.37
C ALA A 144 -12.23 -0.21 1.44
N GLY A 145 -12.47 -0.12 0.13
CA GLY A 145 -11.40 -0.19 -0.86
C GLY A 145 -11.96 -0.11 -2.28
N LEU A 146 -11.14 -0.45 -3.28
CA LEU A 146 -11.55 -0.41 -4.67
C LEU A 146 -12.34 -1.65 -5.06
N SER A 147 -13.36 -1.44 -5.91
CA SER A 147 -13.96 -2.51 -6.71
C SER A 147 -12.97 -2.98 -7.78
N VAL A 148 -12.95 -4.28 -8.09
CA VAL A 148 -12.13 -4.83 -9.19
C VAL A 148 -12.43 -4.20 -10.54
N THR A 149 -13.64 -3.65 -10.69
CA THR A 149 -14.07 -2.95 -11.91
C THR A 149 -13.23 -1.70 -12.19
N CYS A 150 -12.44 -1.22 -11.22
CA CYS A 150 -11.49 -0.13 -11.43
C CYS A 150 -10.22 -0.57 -12.17
N ALA A 151 -9.92 -1.88 -12.25
CA ALA A 151 -8.67 -2.35 -12.83
C ALA A 151 -8.46 -1.95 -14.31
N PRO A 152 -9.46 -2.03 -15.21
CA PRO A 152 -9.32 -1.52 -16.57
C PRO A 152 -8.98 -0.03 -16.63
N TRP A 153 -9.60 0.80 -15.77
CA TRP A 153 -9.31 2.23 -15.69
C TRP A 153 -7.87 2.48 -15.22
N ILE A 154 -7.42 1.78 -14.17
CA ILE A 154 -6.03 1.86 -13.66
C ILE A 154 -5.03 1.50 -14.77
N ARG A 155 -5.33 0.47 -15.56
CA ARG A 155 -4.52 0.06 -16.71
C ARG A 155 -4.53 1.10 -17.82
N GLU A 156 -5.68 1.71 -18.12
CA GLU A 156 -5.80 2.77 -19.13
C GLU A 156 -5.02 4.03 -18.73
N ARG A 157 -5.06 4.41 -17.45
CA ARG A 157 -4.29 5.54 -16.90
C ARG A 157 -2.79 5.27 -16.80
N GLY A 158 -2.33 4.03 -16.99
CA GLY A 158 -0.90 3.69 -16.99
C GLY A 158 -0.25 3.83 -15.61
N VAL A 159 -1.00 3.56 -14.53
CA VAL A 159 -0.50 3.62 -13.15
C VAL A 159 0.67 2.64 -12.96
N ALA A 160 1.76 3.14 -12.36
CA ALA A 160 2.97 2.34 -12.13
C ALA A 160 2.96 1.63 -10.77
N VAL A 161 2.41 2.28 -9.74
CA VAL A 161 2.26 1.75 -8.38
C VAL A 161 0.92 2.24 -7.82
N MET A 162 0.23 1.39 -7.08
CA MET A 162 -1.05 1.72 -6.45
C MET A 162 -0.89 1.70 -4.93
N GLY A 163 -1.48 2.67 -4.22
CA GLY A 163 -1.44 2.75 -2.77
C GLY A 163 -2.80 3.07 -2.15
N CYS A 164 -3.03 2.55 -0.95
CA CYS A 164 -4.24 2.78 -0.16
C CYS A 164 -3.87 3.05 1.30
N ASP A 165 -4.72 3.77 2.03
CA ASP A 165 -4.56 3.90 3.48
C ASP A 165 -4.96 2.62 4.22
N GLY A 166 -5.75 1.73 3.62
CA GLY A 166 -5.97 0.33 4.03
C GLY A 166 -5.26 -0.65 3.11
N ILE A 167 -5.90 -1.76 2.74
CA ILE A 167 -5.46 -2.54 1.57
C ILE A 167 -6.21 -2.05 0.32
N THR A 168 -5.70 -2.32 -0.87
CA THR A 168 -6.34 -1.85 -2.12
C THR A 168 -7.74 -2.45 -2.36
N ASP A 169 -7.97 -3.69 -1.92
CA ASP A 169 -9.27 -4.38 -2.05
C ASP A 169 -10.33 -3.87 -1.08
N ALA A 170 -11.57 -3.73 -1.55
CA ALA A 170 -12.71 -3.70 -0.66
C ALA A 170 -13.07 -5.12 -0.18
N MET A 171 -13.33 -5.29 1.13
CA MET A 171 -13.75 -6.57 1.72
C MET A 171 -15.07 -6.46 2.48
N PRO A 172 -15.96 -7.47 2.41
CA PRO A 172 -15.80 -8.74 1.68
C PRO A 172 -15.78 -8.52 0.17
N HIS A 173 -15.08 -9.34 -0.61
CA HIS A 173 -15.15 -9.30 -2.07
C HIS A 173 -16.48 -9.90 -2.56
N GLN A 174 -16.88 -9.56 -3.79
CA GLN A 174 -18.17 -10.00 -4.37
C GLN A 174 -18.01 -11.01 -5.52
N ILE A 175 -16.82 -11.56 -5.70
CA ILE A 175 -16.50 -12.42 -6.84
C ILE A 175 -16.18 -13.81 -6.32
N GLU A 176 -17.02 -14.77 -6.73
CA GLU A 176 -16.86 -16.17 -6.36
C GLU A 176 -15.50 -16.70 -6.84
N GLY A 177 -14.76 -17.34 -5.92
CA GLY A 177 -13.46 -17.93 -6.21
C GLY A 177 -12.27 -16.95 -6.20
N TRP A 178 -12.45 -15.72 -5.70
CA TRP A 178 -11.39 -14.71 -5.62
C TRP A 178 -11.28 -14.13 -4.22
N ASP A 179 -10.15 -14.29 -3.54
CA ASP A 179 -10.00 -13.78 -2.17
C ASP A 179 -9.69 -12.27 -2.13
N THR A 180 -8.88 -11.80 -3.07
CA THR A 180 -8.42 -10.39 -3.17
C THR A 180 -8.36 -9.98 -4.65
N PRO A 181 -9.52 -9.74 -5.30
CA PRO A 181 -9.58 -9.42 -6.72
C PRO A 181 -8.62 -8.32 -7.20
N MET A 182 -8.51 -7.21 -6.47
CA MET A 182 -7.60 -6.12 -6.85
C MET A 182 -6.15 -6.55 -6.74
N HIS A 183 -5.72 -7.16 -5.63
CA HIS A 183 -4.35 -7.69 -5.52
C HIS A 183 -4.03 -8.68 -6.64
N GLN A 184 -4.92 -9.64 -6.87
CA GLN A 184 -4.70 -10.68 -7.89
C GLN A 184 -4.63 -10.08 -9.30
N VAL A 185 -5.48 -9.12 -9.65
CA VAL A 185 -5.44 -8.47 -10.98
C VAL A 185 -4.23 -7.54 -11.11
N LEU A 186 -4.01 -6.63 -10.16
CA LEU A 186 -2.96 -5.62 -10.26
C LEU A 186 -1.57 -6.26 -10.20
N ILE A 187 -1.33 -7.17 -9.24
CA ILE A 187 -0.01 -7.79 -9.09
C ILE A 187 0.21 -8.83 -10.19
N VAL A 188 -0.67 -9.83 -10.31
CA VAL A 188 -0.41 -11.00 -11.17
C VAL A 188 -0.59 -10.68 -12.65
N SER A 189 -1.65 -9.94 -13.01
CA SER A 189 -1.98 -9.68 -14.41
C SER A 189 -1.31 -8.42 -14.95
N MET A 190 -1.15 -7.38 -14.12
CA MET A 190 -0.65 -6.07 -14.58
C MET A 190 0.80 -5.79 -14.18
N GLY A 191 1.34 -6.47 -13.16
CA GLY A 191 2.70 -6.21 -12.67
C GLY A 191 2.81 -4.90 -11.90
N ILE A 192 1.72 -4.44 -11.29
CA ILE A 192 1.67 -3.23 -10.48
C ILE A 192 1.96 -3.61 -9.03
N HIS A 193 2.95 -2.94 -8.44
CA HIS A 193 3.22 -3.04 -7.01
C HIS A 193 2.14 -2.32 -6.20
N LEU A 194 1.81 -2.86 -5.02
CA LEU A 194 0.82 -2.27 -4.11
C LEU A 194 1.49 -1.71 -2.86
N ILE A 195 0.99 -0.59 -2.36
CA ILE A 195 1.34 -0.02 -1.05
C ILE A 195 0.13 -0.07 -0.16
N ASP A 196 0.21 -0.92 0.86
CA ASP A 196 -0.88 -1.09 1.82
C ASP A 196 -0.58 -0.35 3.12
N ASN A 197 -1.65 0.03 3.81
CA ASN A 197 -1.69 0.65 5.14
C ASN A 197 -0.94 1.97 5.23
N MET A 198 -1.03 2.80 4.20
CA MET A 198 -0.44 4.14 4.24
C MET A 198 -1.15 5.03 5.27
N GLN A 199 -0.41 5.99 5.83
CA GLN A 199 -1.03 7.10 6.56
C GLN A 199 -1.27 8.22 5.55
N LEU A 200 -2.49 8.33 5.02
CA LEU A 200 -2.82 9.33 4.00
C LEU A 200 -3.53 10.58 4.55
N GLY A 201 -4.06 10.55 5.78
CA GLY A 201 -4.79 11.68 6.35
C GLY A 201 -3.93 12.96 6.47
N ARG A 202 -2.66 12.83 6.86
CA ARG A 202 -1.72 13.97 6.91
C ARG A 202 -1.40 14.52 5.52
N LEU A 203 -1.33 13.65 4.52
CA LEU A 203 -1.09 14.02 3.13
C LEU A 203 -2.31 14.74 2.55
N ALA A 204 -3.52 14.22 2.79
CA ALA A 204 -4.78 14.85 2.37
C ALA A 204 -4.92 16.26 2.94
N ALA A 205 -4.66 16.46 4.23
CA ALA A 205 -4.66 17.79 4.85
C ALA A 205 -3.64 18.75 4.20
N ALA A 206 -2.44 18.25 3.88
CA ALA A 206 -1.42 19.05 3.21
C ALA A 206 -1.79 19.40 1.75
N CYS A 207 -2.47 18.49 1.04
CA CYS A 207 -3.02 18.73 -0.29
C CYS A 207 -4.10 19.79 -0.28
N GLU A 208 -5.07 19.69 0.63
CA GLU A 208 -6.17 20.66 0.81
C GLU A 208 -5.63 22.06 1.13
N GLU A 209 -4.69 22.17 2.09
CA GLU A 209 -4.05 23.46 2.44
C GLU A 209 -3.40 24.14 1.22
N ARG A 210 -2.87 23.35 0.29
CA ARG A 210 -2.14 23.84 -0.89
C ARG A 210 -3.00 23.96 -2.14
N GLY A 211 -4.21 23.39 -2.14
CA GLY A 211 -4.99 23.16 -3.37
C GLY A 211 -4.20 22.35 -4.41
N ARG A 212 -3.37 21.40 -3.98
CA ARG A 212 -2.50 20.60 -4.86
C ARG A 212 -2.59 19.13 -4.48
N TRP A 213 -2.97 18.28 -5.43
CA TRP A 213 -3.20 16.85 -5.22
C TRP A 213 -2.18 15.94 -5.92
N GLU A 214 -1.16 16.57 -6.49
CA GLU A 214 -0.02 15.91 -7.11
C GLU A 214 1.29 16.41 -6.48
N PHE A 215 2.25 15.52 -6.34
CA PHE A 215 3.51 15.76 -5.63
C PHE A 215 4.58 14.78 -6.11
N LEU A 216 5.85 15.07 -5.82
CA LEU A 216 6.91 14.07 -5.99
C LEU A 216 6.80 13.06 -4.85
N LEU A 217 6.74 11.77 -5.16
CA LEU A 217 6.68 10.70 -4.18
C LEU A 217 7.88 9.77 -4.31
N THR A 218 8.57 9.55 -3.20
CA THR A 218 9.70 8.61 -3.14
C THR A 218 9.36 7.42 -2.28
N LEU A 219 9.56 6.22 -2.83
CA LEU A 219 9.42 4.93 -2.16
C LEU A 219 10.79 4.24 -2.13
N ALA A 220 11.24 3.85 -0.95
CA ALA A 220 12.53 3.18 -0.77
C ALA A 220 12.34 1.86 -0.02
N PRO A 221 12.09 0.74 -0.73
CA PRO A 221 12.08 -0.58 -0.11
C PRO A 221 13.49 -0.97 0.35
N LEU A 222 13.55 -1.70 1.45
CA LEU A 222 14.75 -2.37 1.91
C LEU A 222 15.21 -3.37 0.84
N ARG A 223 16.53 -3.49 0.68
CA ARG A 223 17.17 -4.47 -0.20
C ARG A 223 17.14 -5.85 0.44
N LEU A 224 15.97 -6.48 0.43
CA LEU A 224 15.75 -7.82 0.94
C LEU A 224 15.77 -8.80 -0.23
N ASP A 225 16.91 -9.46 -0.42
CA ASP A 225 17.00 -10.49 -1.44
C ASP A 225 15.93 -11.55 -1.21
N GLN A 226 15.28 -11.96 -2.29
CA GLN A 226 14.20 -12.95 -2.29
C GLN A 226 12.96 -12.59 -1.41
N GLY A 227 12.85 -11.33 -0.95
CA GLY A 227 11.74 -10.85 -0.14
C GLY A 227 10.44 -10.66 -0.94
N THR A 228 9.30 -10.94 -0.29
CA THR A 228 7.96 -10.81 -0.89
C THR A 228 7.32 -9.44 -0.66
N ALA A 229 7.92 -8.62 0.21
CA ALA A 229 7.54 -7.23 0.47
C ALA A 229 8.68 -6.52 1.18
N SER A 230 8.55 -5.21 1.32
CA SER A 230 9.36 -4.41 2.23
C SER A 230 8.49 -3.43 2.99
N PRO A 231 8.71 -3.23 4.31
CA PRO A 231 8.23 -2.02 4.94
C PRO A 231 8.85 -0.80 4.25
N ILE A 232 8.09 0.28 4.12
CA ILE A 232 8.56 1.52 3.51
C ILE A 232 8.11 2.72 4.33
N ASN A 233 8.81 3.84 4.16
CA ASN A 233 8.38 5.15 4.65
C ASN A 233 8.22 6.07 3.43
N PRO A 234 7.03 6.12 2.80
CA PRO A 234 6.78 6.98 1.65
C PRO A 234 6.93 8.46 2.01
N ILE A 235 7.64 9.23 1.19
CA ILE A 235 7.84 10.67 1.41
C ILE A 235 7.28 11.44 0.23
N ALA A 236 6.24 12.24 0.49
CA ALA A 236 5.67 13.18 -0.46
C ALA A 236 6.34 14.56 -0.34
N MET A 237 6.65 15.18 -1.48
CA MET A 237 7.29 16.50 -1.58
C MET A 237 6.52 17.39 -2.55
N PHE A 238 6.18 18.60 -2.12
CA PHE A 238 5.41 19.59 -2.88
C PHE A 238 6.30 20.69 -3.48
#